data_AF-A0A659XXV5-F1
#
_entry.id   AF-A0A659XXV5-F1
#
_cell.length_a   1.000
_cell.length_b   1.000
_cell.length_c   1.000
_cell.angle_alpha   90.00
_cell.angle_beta   90.00
_cell.angle_gamma   90.00
#
_symmetry.space_group_name_H-M   'P 1'
#
loop_
_entity.id
_entity.type
_entity.pdbx_description
1 polymer ?
#
loop_
_entity_poly.entity_id
_entity_poly.type
_entity_poly.pdbx_seq_one_letter_code
_entity_poly.pdbx_strand_id
1 'polypeptide(L)' 'EKRMLQEAVDALFDNGRRGRVITGANKRPLKSLSDMLKGKQGRFRQNLLGKRVDYSGRSVIVTGPELKLHQCGLPKKMAL' A
#
# COMPACT_ATOMS: atom_id res chain seq x y z
N GLU A 1 -27.76 25.82 -6.31
CA GLU A 1 -27.62 24.34 -6.19
C GLU A 1 -26.52 23.75 -7.07
N LYS A 2 -26.43 24.08 -8.37
CA LYS A 2 -25.40 23.53 -9.28
C LYS A 2 -23.95 23.65 -8.76
N ARG A 3 -23.63 24.68 -7.98
CA ARG A 3 -22.29 24.86 -7.35
C ARG A 3 -21.95 23.77 -6.33
N MET A 4 -22.89 23.38 -5.48
CA MET A 4 -22.64 22.32 -4.46
C MET A 4 -22.46 20.96 -5.13
N LEU A 5 -23.18 20.71 -6.23
CA LEU A 5 -22.98 19.51 -7.03
C LEU A 5 -21.58 19.48 -7.66
N GLN A 6 -21.12 20.62 -8.19
CA GLN A 6 -19.75 20.73 -8.72
C GLN A 6 -18.69 20.48 -7.64
N GLU A 7 -18.85 21.09 -6.45
CA GLU A 7 -17.94 20.90 -5.32
C GLU A 7 -17.90 19.43 -4.86
N ALA A 8 -19.04 18.74 -4.84
CA ALA A 8 -19.10 17.31 -4.53
C ALA A 8 -18.38 16.44 -5.58
N VAL A 9 -18.53 16.75 -6.87
CA VAL A 9 -17.84 16.06 -7.96
C VAL A 9 -16.34 16.31 -7.92
N ASP A 10 -15.93 17.55 -7.68
CA ASP A 10 -14.51 17.92 -7.57
C ASP A 10 -13.85 17.17 -6.39
N ALA A 11 -14.52 17.09 -5.24
CA ALA A 11 -14.02 16.35 -4.09
C ALA A 11 -14.00 14.82 -4.29
N LEU A 12 -14.92 14.27 -5.09
CA LEU A 12 -14.91 12.85 -5.44
C LEU A 12 -13.67 12.48 -6.28
N PHE A 13 -13.33 13.30 -7.27
CA PHE A 13 -12.19 13.04 -8.15
C PHE A 13 -10.84 13.41 -7.51
N ASP A 14 -10.75 14.56 -6.84
CA ASP A 14 -9.51 15.07 -6.26
C ASP A 14 -9.79 16.00 -5.07
N ASN A 15 -9.92 15.40 -3.88
CA ASN A 15 -10.27 16.09 -2.64
C ASN A 15 -9.08 16.95 -2.16
N GLY A 16 -9.22 18.27 -2.25
CA GLY A 16 -8.18 19.23 -1.88
C GLY A 16 -7.47 19.90 -3.05
N ARG A 17 -7.81 19.55 -4.30
CA ARG A 17 -7.32 20.29 -5.49
C ARG A 17 -7.85 21.73 -5.56
N ARG A 18 -9.06 21.96 -5.05
CA ARG A 18 -9.68 23.30 -4.95
C ARG A 18 -10.39 23.45 -3.60
N GLY A 19 -10.15 24.58 -2.94
CA GLY A 19 -10.85 24.95 -1.71
C GLY A 19 -10.46 24.10 -0.49
N ARG A 20 -11.36 24.05 0.49
CA ARG A 20 -11.15 23.34 1.76
C ARG A 20 -11.38 21.84 1.55
N VAL A 21 -10.44 21.03 2.01
CA VAL A 21 -10.54 19.57 1.99
C VAL A 21 -11.79 19.12 2.76
N ILE A 22 -12.61 18.28 2.12
CA ILE A 22 -13.77 17.69 2.79
C ILE A 22 -13.27 16.63 3.77
N THR A 23 -13.63 16.80 5.04
CA THR A 23 -13.25 15.90 6.13
C THR A 23 -14.43 15.05 6.58
N GLY A 24 -14.15 13.79 6.89
CA GLY A 24 -15.12 12.86 7.48
C GLY A 24 -15.13 12.93 9.01
N ALA A 25 -15.69 11.90 9.64
CA ALA A 25 -15.61 11.72 11.08
C ALA A 25 -14.14 11.78 11.56
N ASN A 26 -13.91 12.43 12.70
CA ASN A 26 -12.57 12.70 13.27
C ASN A 26 -11.70 13.69 12.49
N LYS A 27 -12.28 14.59 11.70
CA LYS A 27 -11.57 15.64 10.93
C LYS A 27 -10.51 15.08 9.96
N ARG A 28 -10.61 13.79 9.59
CA ARG A 28 -9.70 13.17 8.62
C ARG A 28 -10.14 13.51 7.20
N PRO A 29 -9.23 13.88 6.29
CA PRO A 29 -9.53 14.03 4.87
C PRO A 29 -10.15 12.77 4.29
N LEU A 30 -11.24 12.91 3.54
CA LEU A 30 -11.76 11.80 2.75
C LEU A 30 -10.80 11.51 1.58
N LYS A 31 -10.56 10.23 1.28
CA LYS A 31 -9.73 9.83 0.14
C LYS A 31 -10.52 9.97 -1.16
N SER A 32 -9.96 10.69 -2.13
CA SER A 32 -10.52 10.81 -3.48
C SER A 32 -10.08 9.67 -4.40
N LEU A 33 -10.68 9.57 -5.59
CA LEU A 33 -10.26 8.62 -6.62
C LEU A 33 -8.79 8.82 -7.03
N SER A 34 -8.33 10.07 -7.11
CA SER A 34 -6.92 10.39 -7.40
C SER A 34 -5.98 9.89 -6.30
N ASP A 35 -6.37 10.02 -5.02
CA ASP A 35 -5.58 9.54 -3.88
C ASP A 35 -5.49 8.02 -3.83
N MET A 36 -6.50 7.31 -4.33
CA MET A 36 -6.45 5.86 -4.44
C MET A 36 -5.38 5.40 -5.43
N LEU A 37 -5.01 6.23 -6.40
CA LEU A 37 -3.97 5.90 -7.39
C LEU A 37 -2.59 6.38 -6.96
N LYS A 38 -2.49 7.57 -6.36
CA LYS A 38 -1.24 8.25 -6.04
C LYS A 38 -0.67 7.87 -4.67
N GLY A 39 0.61 8.17 -4.46
CA GLY A 39 1.28 8.01 -3.17
C GLY A 39 1.71 6.57 -2.83
N LYS A 40 2.32 6.39 -1.66
CA LYS A 40 2.87 5.09 -1.21
C LYS A 40 1.78 4.03 -0.97
N GLN A 41 0.61 4.46 -0.49
CA GLN A 41 -0.58 3.62 -0.31
C GLN A 41 -1.48 3.58 -1.55
N GLY A 42 -1.07 4.21 -2.65
CA GLY A 42 -1.81 4.19 -3.90
C GLY A 42 -1.72 2.82 -4.59
N ARG A 43 -2.69 2.53 -5.47
CA ARG A 43 -2.77 1.26 -6.19
C ARG A 43 -1.49 0.92 -6.95
N PHE A 44 -0.84 1.90 -7.59
CA PHE A 44 0.39 1.65 -8.35
C PHE A 44 1.52 1.12 -7.46
N ARG A 45 1.81 1.79 -6.35
CA ARG A 45 2.95 1.42 -5.50
C ARG A 45 2.66 0.26 -4.57
N GLN A 46 1.43 0.16 -4.06
CA GLN A 46 1.08 -0.85 -3.08
C GLN A 46 0.64 -2.18 -3.71
N ASN A 47 0.01 -2.14 -4.91
CA ASN A 47 -0.61 -3.32 -5.49
C ASN A 47 -0.09 -3.69 -6.87
N LEU A 48 0.56 -2.79 -7.61
CA LEU A 48 1.12 -3.13 -8.92
C LEU A 48 2.62 -3.44 -8.84
N LEU A 49 3.41 -2.65 -8.11
CA LEU A 49 4.87 -2.83 -8.02
C LEU A 49 5.32 -3.85 -6.97
N GLY A 50 4.51 -4.12 -5.95
CA GLY A 50 4.79 -5.11 -4.92
C GLY A 50 3.50 -5.80 -4.52
N LYS A 51 3.52 -7.12 -4.42
CA LYS A 51 2.38 -7.92 -3.97
C LYS A 51 2.84 -8.91 -2.93
N ARG A 52 1.90 -9.34 -2.09
CA ARG A 52 2.09 -10.56 -1.29
C ARG A 52 2.05 -11.74 -2.25
N VAL A 53 2.96 -12.69 -2.05
CA VAL A 53 3.14 -13.84 -2.94
C VAL A 53 3.07 -15.12 -2.13
N ASP A 54 2.52 -16.16 -2.76
CA ASP A 54 2.50 -17.51 -2.21
C ASP A 54 3.91 -18.14 -2.27
N TYR A 55 4.08 -19.29 -1.63
CA TYR A 55 5.37 -20.00 -1.52
C TYR A 55 6.50 -19.10 -0.99
N SER A 56 6.16 -18.22 -0.03
CA SER A 56 7.11 -17.30 0.61
C SER A 56 7.17 -17.52 2.12
N GLY A 57 8.34 -17.26 2.71
CA GLY A 57 8.60 -17.42 4.14
C GLY A 57 9.64 -16.42 4.64
N ARG A 58 9.65 -16.20 5.96
CA ARG A 58 10.65 -15.37 6.64
C ARG A 58 11.04 -16.04 7.96
N SER A 59 12.33 -16.10 8.23
CA SER A 59 12.87 -16.58 9.51
C SER A 59 14.11 -15.75 9.89
N VAL A 60 14.59 -15.95 11.13
CA VAL A 60 15.83 -15.36 11.63
C VAL A 60 17.02 -16.06 10.98
N ILE A 61 18.03 -15.28 10.58
CA ILE A 61 19.28 -15.79 10.03
C ILE A 61 20.29 -16.06 11.15
N VAL A 62 21.06 -17.15 11.00
CA VAL A 62 22.12 -17.55 11.94
C VAL A 62 23.35 -17.96 11.11
N THR A 63 24.55 -17.81 11.67
CA THR A 63 25.81 -18.19 11.01
C THR A 63 25.94 -19.71 10.90
N GLY A 64 26.18 -20.21 9.68
CA GLY A 64 26.46 -21.62 9.37
C GLY A 64 27.87 -21.78 8.77
N PRO A 65 28.94 -21.85 9.58
CA PRO A 65 30.33 -21.82 9.11
C PRO A 65 30.73 -23.01 8.21
N GLU A 66 30.01 -24.12 8.29
CA GLU A 66 30.23 -25.34 7.50
C GLU A 66 29.61 -25.29 6.09
N LEU A 67 28.78 -24.29 5.79
CA LEU A 67 28.10 -24.16 4.51
C LEU A 67 29.04 -23.62 3.42
N LYS A 68 28.92 -24.18 2.22
CA LYS A 68 29.60 -23.63 1.02
C LYS A 68 28.87 -22.38 0.52
N LEU A 69 29.53 -21.57 -0.30
CA LEU A 69 29.00 -20.30 -0.82
C LEU A 69 27.62 -20.41 -1.51
N HIS A 70 27.30 -21.55 -2.12
CA HIS A 70 26.05 -21.79 -2.84
C HIS A 70 24.98 -22.50 -2.00
N GLN A 71 25.21 -22.72 -0.70
CA GLN A 71 24.30 -23.45 0.18
C GLN A 71 23.62 -22.51 1.19
N CYS A 72 22.41 -22.86 1.61
CA CYS A 72 21.70 -22.20 2.72
C CYS A 72 20.98 -23.23 3.58
N GLY A 73 20.86 -22.95 4.88
CA GLY A 73 20.08 -23.77 5.81
C GLY A 73 18.61 -23.37 5.82
N LEU A 74 17.72 -24.33 5.54
CA LEU A 74 16.27 -24.14 5.58
C LEU A 74 15.65 -24.99 6.70
N PRO A 75 14.84 -24.41 7.61
CA PRO A 75 14.13 -25.19 8.63
C PRO A 75 13.19 -26.21 7.99
N LYS A 76 13.21 -27.46 8.48
CA LYS A 76 12.33 -28.54 7.97
C LYS A 76 10.86 -28.14 7.90
N LYS A 77 10.35 -27.47 8.95
CA LYS A 77 8.95 -26.99 9.02
C LYS A 77 8.59 -25.93 7.96
N MET A 78 9.57 -25.25 7.39
CA MET A 78 9.35 -24.23 6.36
C MET A 78 9.52 -24.81 4.94
N ALA A 79 10.26 -25.92 4.82
CA ALA A 79 10.48 -26.63 3.56
C ALA A 79 9.41 -27.72 3.29
N LEU A 80 8.75 -28.20 4.34
CA LEU A 80 7.55 -29.05 4.28
C LEU A 80 6.33 -28.25 3.85
#